data_AF-A0A2K8P1M7-F1
#
_entry.id   AF-A0A2K8P1M7-F1
#
_cell.length_a   1.000
_cell.length_b   1.000
_cell.length_c   1.000
_cell.angle_alpha   90.00
_cell.angle_beta   90.00
_cell.angle_gamma   90.00
#
_symmetry.space_group_name_H-M   'P 1'
#
loop_
_entity.id
_entity.type
_entity.pdbx_description
1 polymer ?
#
loop_
_entity_poly.entity_id
_entity_poly.type
_entity_poly.pdbx_seq_one_letter_code
_entity_poly.pdbx_strand_id
1 'polypeptide(L)'
;MELKSYIDYLVNFIRETVQKANADGVIVGISGGIDSAVVANLAKLAFPNNYLTVWMPINSSKEDLDCVQELISQNNLNSTTVELALTFNTLKSDLEKTNIELSKLSLANSKARLRMTTLYALGQAQNYLVLGTDNMDEWHIGYFTKFGDGGVDIVPLIHLLKSEVRAAAKILNVPESIINRKPTAGLWENQTDEQEIGFSYDEIDDYLLGKPSSNLLIEKIDYLHKISEHKRNSAIQPKEYQRKK
;
A
#
# COMPACT_ATOMS: atom_id res chain seq x y z
N MET A 1 -19.23 -12.72 7.46
CA MET A 1 -18.26 -13.83 7.27
C MET A 1 -17.21 -13.66 8.35
N GLU A 2 -16.84 -14.72 9.07
CA GLU A 2 -15.75 -14.64 10.07
C GLU A 2 -14.44 -14.23 9.38
N LEU A 3 -13.58 -13.47 10.08
CA LEU A 3 -12.35 -12.90 9.49
C LEU A 3 -11.43 -13.98 8.89
N LYS A 4 -11.32 -15.14 9.53
CA LYS A 4 -10.54 -16.27 9.00
C LYS A 4 -11.08 -16.76 7.66
N SER A 5 -12.40 -16.93 7.54
CA SER A 5 -13.04 -17.29 6.27
C SER A 5 -12.90 -16.19 5.22
N TYR A 6 -12.85 -14.92 5.63
CA TYR A 6 -12.55 -13.80 4.75
C TYR A 6 -11.12 -13.85 4.22
N ILE A 7 -10.13 -14.18 5.06
CA ILE A 7 -8.75 -14.42 4.61
C ILE A 7 -8.68 -15.55 3.59
N ASP A 8 -9.36 -16.67 3.82
CA ASP A 8 -9.42 -17.78 2.84
C ASP A 8 -10.04 -17.34 1.51
N TYR A 9 -11.09 -16.50 1.58
CA TYR A 9 -11.68 -15.88 0.40
C TYR A 9 -10.68 -14.97 -0.32
N LEU A 10 -9.94 -14.10 0.38
CA LEU A 10 -8.94 -13.21 -0.22
C LEU A 10 -7.85 -13.98 -0.96
N VAL A 11 -7.39 -15.11 -0.40
CA VAL A 11 -6.43 -16.00 -1.07
C VAL A 11 -6.99 -16.52 -2.39
N ASN A 12 -8.25 -16.96 -2.42
CA ASN A 12 -8.89 -17.42 -3.66
C ASN A 12 -9.17 -16.29 -4.64
N PHE A 13 -9.57 -15.12 -4.16
CA PHE A 13 -9.75 -13.91 -4.97
C PHE A 13 -8.44 -13.54 -5.72
N ILE A 14 -7.30 -13.57 -5.04
CA ILE A 14 -5.99 -13.34 -5.66
C ILE A 14 -5.71 -14.39 -6.74
N ARG A 15 -5.93 -15.69 -6.44
CA ARG A 15 -5.71 -16.79 -7.40
C ARG A 15 -6.56 -16.63 -8.66
N GLU A 16 -7.85 -16.40 -8.50
CA GLU A 16 -8.77 -16.23 -9.63
C GLU A 16 -8.43 -15.02 -10.49
N THR A 17 -7.99 -13.92 -9.86
CA THR A 17 -7.66 -12.69 -10.59
C THR A 17 -6.41 -12.89 -11.46
N VAL A 18 -5.37 -13.54 -10.92
CA VAL A 18 -4.16 -13.90 -11.68
C VAL A 18 -4.49 -14.86 -12.83
N GLN A 19 -5.32 -15.88 -12.59
CA GLN A 19 -5.76 -16.81 -13.63
C GLN A 19 -6.53 -16.11 -14.76
N LYS A 20 -7.47 -15.23 -14.43
CA LYS A 20 -8.25 -14.45 -15.42
C LYS A 20 -7.38 -13.53 -16.26
N ALA A 21 -6.28 -13.04 -15.70
CA ALA A 21 -5.30 -12.21 -16.40
C ALA A 21 -4.29 -13.01 -17.23
N ASN A 22 -4.31 -14.35 -17.16
CA ASN A 22 -3.28 -15.22 -17.74
C ASN A 22 -1.85 -14.86 -17.26
N ALA A 23 -1.75 -14.47 -15.99
CA ALA A 23 -0.50 -14.21 -15.28
C ALA A 23 -0.03 -15.45 -14.52
N ASP A 24 1.26 -15.48 -14.15
CA ASP A 24 1.90 -16.64 -13.53
C ASP A 24 1.98 -16.55 -12.01
N GLY A 25 1.76 -15.37 -11.43
CA GLY A 25 1.94 -15.12 -10.00
C GLY A 25 1.72 -13.67 -9.57
N VAL A 26 2.25 -13.31 -8.41
CA VAL A 26 2.07 -11.97 -7.80
C VAL A 26 3.37 -11.40 -7.23
N ILE A 27 3.47 -10.07 -7.21
CA ILE A 27 4.57 -9.33 -6.60
C ILE A 27 4.04 -8.26 -5.63
N VAL A 28 4.73 -8.04 -4.52
CA VAL A 28 4.36 -7.02 -3.52
C VAL A 28 5.59 -6.36 -2.89
N GLY A 29 5.51 -5.05 -2.64
CA GLY A 29 6.50 -4.34 -1.85
C GLY A 29 6.27 -4.57 -0.35
N ILE A 30 7.31 -4.92 0.39
CA ILE A 30 7.27 -4.98 1.86
C ILE A 30 7.90 -3.72 2.44
N SER A 31 7.29 -3.11 3.45
CA SER A 31 7.74 -1.81 4.00
C SER A 31 8.25 -1.86 5.44
N GLY A 32 7.99 -2.96 6.15
CA GLY A 32 8.09 -3.03 7.62
C GLY A 32 6.82 -2.58 8.34
N GLY A 33 5.78 -2.19 7.59
CA GLY A 33 4.43 -1.90 8.08
C GLY A 33 3.48 -3.10 7.95
N ILE A 34 2.41 -3.06 8.75
CA ILE A 34 1.47 -4.17 8.91
C ILE A 34 0.71 -4.56 7.64
N ASP A 35 0.29 -3.59 6.83
CA ASP A 35 -0.52 -3.84 5.64
C ASP A 35 0.26 -4.68 4.62
N SER A 36 1.49 -4.26 4.33
CA SER A 36 2.39 -5.00 3.45
C SER A 36 2.75 -6.38 3.99
N ALA A 37 2.86 -6.54 5.31
CA ALA A 37 3.13 -7.84 5.94
C ALA A 37 1.95 -8.81 5.79
N VAL A 38 0.72 -8.32 5.93
CA VAL A 38 -0.50 -9.10 5.67
C VAL A 38 -0.56 -9.51 4.21
N VAL A 39 -0.38 -8.57 3.27
CA VAL A 39 -0.44 -8.86 1.83
C VAL A 39 0.68 -9.82 1.40
N ALA A 40 1.89 -9.70 1.94
CA ALA A 40 2.98 -10.64 1.66
C ALA A 40 2.65 -12.08 2.07
N ASN A 41 1.98 -12.26 3.21
CA ASN A 41 1.53 -13.58 3.65
C ASN A 41 0.35 -14.10 2.81
N LEU A 42 -0.59 -13.24 2.41
CA LEU A 42 -1.65 -13.59 1.46
C LEU A 42 -1.07 -14.04 0.11
N ALA A 43 -0.06 -13.32 -0.40
CA ALA A 43 0.64 -13.66 -1.64
C ALA A 43 1.27 -15.05 -1.58
N LYS A 44 1.99 -15.35 -0.49
CA LYS A 44 2.58 -16.67 -0.24
C LYS A 44 1.51 -17.78 -0.18
N LEU A 45 0.40 -17.55 0.50
CA LEU A 45 -0.70 -18.52 0.59
C LEU A 45 -1.37 -18.76 -0.78
N ALA A 46 -1.55 -17.69 -1.56
CA ALA A 46 -2.14 -17.77 -2.89
C ALA A 46 -1.23 -18.52 -3.88
N PHE A 47 0.06 -18.19 -3.90
CA PHE A 47 1.04 -18.67 -4.87
C PHE A 47 2.36 -19.07 -4.21
N PRO A 48 2.46 -20.21 -3.52
CA PRO A 48 3.62 -20.56 -2.68
C PRO A 48 4.95 -20.67 -3.45
N ASN A 49 4.88 -20.93 -4.76
CA ASN A 49 6.06 -21.02 -5.64
C ASN A 49 6.20 -19.82 -6.59
N ASN A 50 5.13 -19.02 -6.76
CA ASN A 50 5.04 -17.99 -7.79
C ASN A 50 4.66 -16.64 -7.19
N TYR A 51 5.40 -16.23 -6.15
CA TYR A 51 5.28 -14.92 -5.55
C TYR A 51 6.66 -14.32 -5.30
N LEU A 52 6.73 -12.99 -5.25
CA LEU A 52 7.95 -12.27 -4.89
C LEU A 52 7.61 -11.09 -3.97
N THR A 53 8.32 -10.98 -2.86
CA THR A 53 8.33 -9.77 -2.04
C THR A 53 9.56 -8.93 -2.37
N VAL A 54 9.43 -7.60 -2.33
CA VAL A 54 10.53 -6.69 -2.66
C VAL A 54 10.71 -5.65 -1.56
N TRP A 55 11.89 -5.62 -0.95
CA TRP A 55 12.32 -4.52 -0.09
C TRP A 55 12.94 -3.41 -0.96
N MET A 56 12.47 -2.17 -0.81
CA MET A 56 12.86 -1.05 -1.67
C MET A 56 13.25 0.20 -0.85
N PRO A 57 14.40 0.17 -0.17
CA PRO A 57 14.80 1.24 0.74
C PRO A 57 15.14 2.54 0.00
N ILE A 58 14.69 3.66 0.57
CA ILE A 58 15.07 5.02 0.19
C ILE A 58 15.20 5.84 1.48
N ASN A 59 16.40 5.86 2.04
CA ASN A 59 16.68 6.44 3.37
C ASN A 59 15.72 5.87 4.45
N SER A 60 15.43 4.57 4.38
CA SER A 60 14.58 3.88 5.36
C SER A 60 15.25 3.81 6.72
N SER A 61 14.45 3.73 7.79
CA SER A 61 14.98 3.63 9.15
C SER A 61 15.55 2.24 9.44
N LYS A 62 16.38 2.15 10.49
CA LYS A 62 16.85 0.85 10.99
C LYS A 62 15.68 -0.04 11.43
N GLU A 63 14.67 0.57 12.06
CA GLU A 63 13.47 -0.15 12.52
C GLU A 63 12.71 -0.79 11.34
N ASP A 64 12.59 -0.09 10.21
CA ASP A 64 11.95 -0.66 9.01
C ASP A 64 12.72 -1.88 8.50
N LEU A 65 14.05 -1.80 8.46
CA LEU A 65 14.90 -2.91 8.04
C LEU A 65 14.79 -4.10 8.98
N ASP A 66 14.85 -3.86 10.29
CA ASP A 66 14.75 -4.90 11.32
C ASP A 66 13.40 -5.62 11.21
N CYS A 67 12.29 -4.87 11.05
CA CYS A 67 10.95 -5.43 10.84
C CYS A 67 10.86 -6.26 9.55
N VAL A 68 11.42 -5.76 8.44
CA VAL A 68 11.42 -6.48 7.15
C VAL A 68 12.22 -7.79 7.25
N GLN A 69 13.38 -7.77 7.88
CA GLN A 69 14.20 -8.97 8.08
C GLN A 69 13.52 -9.99 8.99
N GLU A 70 12.86 -9.53 10.06
CA GLU A 70 12.07 -10.39 10.94
C GLU A 70 10.91 -11.04 10.19
N LEU A 71 10.15 -10.27 9.41
CA LEU A 71 9.05 -10.78 8.58
C LEU A 71 9.53 -11.84 7.58
N ILE A 72 10.62 -11.55 6.85
CA ILE A 72 11.17 -12.48 5.85
C ILE A 72 11.59 -13.79 6.52
N SER A 73 12.31 -13.71 7.64
CA SER A 73 12.86 -14.88 8.33
C SER A 73 11.78 -15.71 9.03
N GLN A 74 10.88 -15.08 9.78
CA GLN A 74 9.81 -15.77 10.52
C GLN A 74 8.81 -16.45 9.58
N ASN A 75 8.41 -15.76 8.51
CA ASN A 75 7.38 -16.25 7.60
C ASN A 75 7.97 -16.97 6.38
N ASN A 76 9.29 -17.12 6.29
CA ASN A 76 10.02 -17.74 5.17
C ASN A 76 9.55 -17.18 3.82
N LEU A 77 9.68 -15.86 3.63
CA LEU A 77 9.23 -15.18 2.42
C LEU A 77 10.27 -15.23 1.31
N ASN A 78 9.85 -15.50 0.08
CA ASN A 78 10.69 -15.28 -1.11
C ASN A 78 10.85 -13.79 -1.36
N SER A 79 12.02 -13.24 -1.02
CA SER A 79 12.25 -11.79 -1.05
C SER A 79 13.52 -11.42 -1.80
N THR A 80 13.50 -10.24 -2.43
CA THR A 80 14.68 -9.56 -2.97
C THR A 80 14.73 -8.11 -2.50
N THR A 81 15.87 -7.46 -2.70
CA THR A 81 16.09 -6.05 -2.33
C THR A 81 16.50 -5.26 -3.57
N VAL A 82 15.91 -4.07 -3.74
CA VAL A 82 16.32 -3.10 -4.77
C VAL A 82 16.65 -1.77 -4.09
N GLU A 83 17.94 -1.42 -4.07
CA GLU A 83 18.42 -0.16 -3.50
C GLU A 83 18.04 1.03 -4.39
N LEU A 84 17.12 1.88 -3.92
CA LEU A 84 16.60 3.01 -4.69
C LEU A 84 17.12 4.37 -4.23
N ALA A 85 17.94 4.42 -3.17
CA ALA A 85 18.46 5.67 -2.61
C ALA A 85 19.22 6.50 -3.66
N LEU A 86 20.11 5.88 -4.45
CA LEU A 86 20.85 6.56 -5.51
C LEU A 86 19.92 7.07 -6.61
N THR A 87 19.01 6.23 -7.10
CA THR A 87 18.02 6.60 -8.12
C THR A 87 17.17 7.80 -7.68
N PHE A 88 16.71 7.80 -6.44
CA PHE A 88 15.96 8.91 -5.87
C PHE A 88 16.81 10.19 -5.76
N ASN A 89 18.06 10.08 -5.31
CA ASN A 89 18.96 11.23 -5.16
C ASN A 89 19.30 11.87 -6.52
N THR A 90 19.51 11.05 -7.56
CA THR A 90 19.70 11.55 -8.93
C THR A 90 18.46 12.31 -9.41
N LEU A 91 17.27 11.70 -9.29
CA LEU A 91 16.02 12.36 -9.65
C LEU A 91 15.83 13.69 -8.90
N LYS A 92 16.06 13.68 -7.58
CA LYS A 92 15.96 14.87 -6.73
C LYS A 92 16.91 15.98 -7.22
N SER A 93 18.17 15.64 -7.48
CA SER A 93 19.16 16.61 -7.97
C SER A 93 18.78 17.23 -9.31
N ASP A 94 18.21 16.43 -10.22
CA ASP A 94 17.76 16.94 -11.52
C ASP A 94 16.52 17.84 -11.40
N LEU A 95 15.58 17.50 -10.51
CA LEU A 95 14.43 18.35 -10.22
C LEU A 95 14.85 19.69 -9.59
N GLU A 96 15.84 19.70 -8.69
CA GLU A 96 16.34 20.93 -8.06
C GLU A 96 16.96 21.91 -9.07
N LYS A 97 17.43 21.43 -10.23
CA LYS A 97 17.96 22.29 -11.31
C LYS A 97 16.87 23.02 -12.11
N THR A 98 15.60 22.65 -11.94
CA THR A 98 14.48 23.23 -12.73
C THR A 98 14.02 24.61 -12.24
N ASN A 99 14.55 25.12 -11.13
CA ASN A 99 14.08 26.32 -10.42
C ASN A 99 12.61 26.25 -9.93
N ILE A 100 12.00 25.07 -9.93
CA ILE A 100 10.69 24.83 -9.32
C ILE A 100 10.90 24.48 -7.84
N GLU A 101 10.19 25.16 -6.94
CA GLU A 101 10.23 24.84 -5.51
C GLU A 101 9.58 23.48 -5.23
N LEU A 102 10.36 22.54 -4.68
CA LEU A 102 9.90 21.19 -4.38
C LEU A 102 9.44 21.09 -2.93
N SER A 103 8.18 20.68 -2.71
CA SER A 103 7.69 20.40 -1.36
C SER A 103 8.21 19.05 -0.83
N LYS A 104 8.25 18.90 0.49
CA LYS A 104 8.57 17.60 1.12
C LYS A 104 7.66 16.48 0.63
N LEU A 105 6.37 16.77 0.50
CA LEU A 105 5.36 15.82 0.03
C LEU A 105 5.55 15.44 -1.44
N SER A 106 5.96 16.36 -2.32
CA SER A 106 6.20 16.02 -3.74
C SER A 106 7.38 15.05 -3.87
N LEU A 107 8.46 15.27 -3.12
CA LEU A 107 9.60 14.35 -3.06
C LEU A 107 9.23 13.00 -2.43
N ALA A 108 8.45 12.99 -1.36
CA ALA A 108 8.00 11.75 -0.73
C ALA A 108 7.12 10.91 -1.67
N ASN A 109 6.19 11.55 -2.39
CA ASN A 109 5.39 10.88 -3.42
C ASN A 109 6.27 10.32 -4.56
N SER A 110 7.36 11.00 -4.94
CA SER A 110 8.29 10.47 -5.94
C SER A 110 8.98 9.18 -5.48
N LYS A 111 9.26 9.01 -4.18
CA LYS A 111 9.75 7.73 -3.63
C LYS A 111 8.75 6.60 -3.85
N ALA A 112 7.48 6.83 -3.53
CA ALA A 112 6.42 5.84 -3.74
C ALA A 112 6.27 5.46 -5.23
N ARG A 113 6.40 6.44 -6.13
CA ARG A 113 6.39 6.20 -7.59
C ARG A 113 7.59 5.41 -8.09
N LEU A 114 8.78 5.64 -7.54
CA LEU A 114 9.96 4.82 -7.87
C LEU A 114 9.75 3.35 -7.44
N ARG A 115 9.19 3.12 -6.25
CA ARG A 115 8.85 1.77 -5.78
C ARG A 115 7.81 1.10 -6.68
N MET A 116 6.76 1.81 -7.07
CA MET A 116 5.77 1.34 -8.03
C MET A 116 6.44 0.92 -9.35
N THR A 117 7.27 1.79 -9.94
CA THR A 117 8.01 1.48 -11.17
C THR A 117 8.86 0.22 -11.02
N THR A 118 9.55 0.05 -9.88
CA THR A 118 10.34 -1.14 -9.59
C THR A 118 9.48 -2.41 -9.53
N LEU A 119 8.33 -2.36 -8.86
CA LEU A 119 7.42 -3.49 -8.76
C LEU A 119 6.88 -3.91 -10.12
N TYR A 120 6.44 -2.97 -10.96
CA TYR A 120 6.00 -3.31 -12.32
C TYR A 120 7.13 -3.82 -13.20
N ALA A 121 8.34 -3.27 -13.10
CA ALA A 121 9.48 -3.76 -13.88
C ALA A 121 9.81 -5.23 -13.56
N LEU A 122 9.86 -5.58 -12.28
CA LEU A 122 10.12 -6.95 -11.83
C LEU A 122 8.91 -7.87 -12.08
N GLY A 123 7.70 -7.38 -11.82
CA GLY A 123 6.46 -8.11 -12.04
C GLY A 123 6.28 -8.49 -13.51
N GLN A 124 6.45 -7.53 -14.42
CA GLN A 124 6.38 -7.78 -15.86
C GLN A 124 7.42 -8.79 -16.34
N ALA A 125 8.65 -8.75 -15.80
CA ALA A 125 9.70 -9.71 -16.15
C ALA A 125 9.36 -11.15 -15.74
N GLN A 126 8.49 -11.33 -14.74
CA GLN A 126 8.03 -12.62 -14.24
C GLN A 126 6.59 -12.98 -14.67
N ASN A 127 5.94 -12.12 -15.47
CA ASN A 127 4.51 -12.21 -15.78
C ASN A 127 3.62 -12.25 -14.52
N TYR A 128 3.95 -11.44 -13.51
CA TYR A 128 3.23 -11.32 -12.23
C TYR A 128 2.39 -10.05 -12.16
N LEU A 129 1.27 -10.11 -11.43
CA LEU A 129 0.45 -8.94 -11.09
C LEU A 129 0.95 -8.27 -9.80
N VAL A 130 0.86 -6.94 -9.74
CA VAL A 130 1.29 -6.15 -8.57
C VAL A 130 0.16 -6.04 -7.56
N LEU A 131 0.41 -6.50 -6.33
CA LEU A 131 -0.50 -6.36 -5.20
C LEU A 131 -0.29 -5.01 -4.49
N GLY A 132 -1.39 -4.32 -4.20
CA GLY A 132 -1.44 -3.16 -3.33
C GLY A 132 -1.82 -3.50 -1.89
N THR A 133 -1.62 -2.53 -1.02
CA THR A 133 -1.77 -2.70 0.43
C THR A 133 -2.82 -1.80 1.04
N ASP A 134 -3.45 -0.93 0.24
CA ASP A 134 -4.47 0.01 0.73
C ASP A 134 -5.61 -0.76 1.42
N ASN A 135 -5.90 -0.34 2.65
CA ASN A 135 -7.05 -0.80 3.42
C ASN A 135 -8.24 0.17 3.28
N MET A 136 -9.37 -0.16 3.90
CA MET A 136 -10.59 0.63 3.77
C MET A 136 -10.41 2.07 4.28
N ASP A 137 -9.69 2.25 5.38
CA ASP A 137 -9.38 3.57 5.98
C ASP A 137 -8.58 4.44 5.03
N GLU A 138 -7.41 3.95 4.62
CA GLU A 138 -6.48 4.66 3.72
C GLU A 138 -7.15 5.01 2.40
N TRP A 139 -7.90 4.06 1.83
CA TRP A 139 -8.61 4.29 0.59
C TRP A 139 -9.69 5.36 0.75
N HIS A 140 -10.48 5.29 1.83
CA HIS A 140 -11.60 6.19 2.08
C HIS A 140 -11.12 7.65 2.17
N ILE A 141 -10.06 7.93 2.93
CA ILE A 141 -9.52 9.29 3.05
C ILE A 141 -8.52 9.65 1.94
N GLY A 142 -8.16 8.68 1.09
CA GLY A 142 -7.21 8.85 -0.01
C GLY A 142 -5.76 9.04 0.45
N TYR A 143 -5.39 8.38 1.54
CA TYR A 143 -4.05 8.43 2.14
C TYR A 143 -3.10 7.45 1.48
N PHE A 144 -2.87 7.68 0.19
CA PHE A 144 -1.92 6.95 -0.64
C PHE A 144 -1.40 7.85 -1.77
N THR A 145 -0.26 7.50 -2.36
CA THR A 145 0.27 8.22 -3.52
C THR A 145 -0.42 7.73 -4.79
N LYS A 146 -1.12 8.64 -5.50
CA LYS A 146 -1.67 8.33 -6.82
C LYS A 146 -0.53 7.95 -7.79
N PHE A 147 -0.66 6.78 -8.39
CA PHE A 147 0.37 6.13 -9.23
C PHE A 147 1.69 5.85 -8.50
N GLY A 148 1.66 5.78 -7.17
CA GLY A 148 2.74 5.23 -6.34
C GLY A 148 2.26 3.90 -5.76
N ASP A 149 2.16 3.83 -4.44
CA ASP A 149 1.58 2.70 -3.70
C ASP A 149 0.14 2.35 -4.14
N GLY A 150 -0.69 3.34 -4.50
CA GLY A 150 -2.02 3.08 -5.07
C GLY A 150 -2.03 2.75 -6.57
N GLY A 151 -0.86 2.61 -7.22
CA GLY A 151 -0.74 2.18 -8.62
C GLY A 151 -0.48 0.69 -8.69
N VAL A 152 -1.53 -0.14 -8.73
CA VAL A 152 -1.45 -1.60 -8.53
C VAL A 152 -2.53 -2.32 -9.34
N ASP A 153 -2.40 -3.64 -9.50
CA ASP A 153 -3.37 -4.46 -10.24
C ASP A 153 -4.47 -5.04 -9.34
N ILE A 154 -4.13 -5.38 -8.08
CA ILE A 154 -5.04 -6.04 -7.13
C ILE A 154 -4.88 -5.41 -5.74
N VAL A 155 -6.00 -5.05 -5.07
CA VAL A 155 -6.00 -4.47 -3.72
C VAL A 155 -6.80 -5.36 -2.76
N PRO A 156 -6.21 -6.41 -2.16
CA PRO A 156 -6.95 -7.40 -1.37
C PRO A 156 -7.50 -6.87 -0.04
N LEU A 157 -6.90 -5.82 0.54
CA LEU A 157 -7.29 -5.29 1.86
C LEU A 157 -8.34 -4.17 1.79
N ILE A 158 -8.80 -3.80 0.59
CA ILE A 158 -9.61 -2.60 0.33
C ILE A 158 -10.92 -2.50 1.13
N HIS A 159 -11.39 -3.61 1.69
CA HIS A 159 -12.63 -3.71 2.48
C HIS A 159 -12.39 -4.08 3.94
N LEU A 160 -11.14 -4.14 4.39
CA LEU A 160 -10.80 -4.34 5.79
C LEU A 160 -10.49 -3.00 6.45
N LEU A 161 -11.07 -2.80 7.62
CA LEU A 161 -10.71 -1.74 8.55
C LEU A 161 -9.30 -1.95 9.10
N LYS A 162 -8.65 -0.91 9.62
CA LYS A 162 -7.29 -1.03 10.17
C LYS A 162 -7.27 -2.00 11.36
N SER A 163 -8.30 -2.01 12.20
CA SER A 163 -8.46 -3.02 13.26
C SER A 163 -8.57 -4.44 12.74
N GLU A 164 -9.23 -4.65 11.61
CA GLU A 164 -9.38 -5.96 10.96
C GLU A 164 -8.07 -6.39 10.29
N VAL A 165 -7.30 -5.47 9.72
CA VAL A 165 -5.93 -5.73 9.24
C VAL A 165 -5.03 -6.17 10.41
N ARG A 166 -5.11 -5.49 11.56
CA ARG A 166 -4.39 -5.91 12.80
C ARG A 166 -4.80 -7.30 13.26
N ALA A 167 -6.08 -7.64 13.20
CA ALA A 167 -6.56 -8.97 13.53
C ALA A 167 -6.11 -10.03 12.51
N ALA A 168 -6.11 -9.70 11.21
CA ALA A 168 -5.64 -10.58 10.14
C ALA A 168 -4.14 -10.86 10.25
N ALA A 169 -3.35 -9.85 10.63
CA ALA A 169 -1.91 -10.00 10.87
C ALA A 169 -1.61 -11.07 11.94
N LYS A 170 -2.39 -11.10 13.02
CA LYS A 170 -2.27 -12.15 14.07
C LYS A 170 -2.59 -13.54 13.52
N ILE A 171 -3.67 -13.67 12.74
CA ILE A 171 -4.06 -14.95 12.11
C ILE A 171 -2.98 -15.46 11.14
N LEU A 172 -2.32 -14.54 10.43
CA LEU A 172 -1.28 -14.81 9.44
C LEU A 172 0.14 -14.94 10.05
N ASN A 173 0.25 -14.92 11.38
CA ASN A 173 1.53 -15.01 12.11
C ASN A 173 2.54 -13.93 11.70
N VAL A 174 2.07 -12.70 11.46
CA VAL A 174 2.96 -11.53 11.30
C VAL A 174 3.69 -11.29 12.64
N PRO A 175 4.98 -10.95 12.64
CA PRO A 175 5.73 -10.64 13.87
C PRO A 175 5.05 -9.58 14.76
N GLU A 176 5.08 -9.79 16.08
CA GLU A 176 4.50 -8.87 17.06
C GLU A 176 5.16 -7.49 17.04
N SER A 177 6.44 -7.40 16.65
CA SER A 177 7.16 -6.15 16.43
C SER A 177 6.47 -5.27 15.38
N ILE A 178 5.90 -5.87 14.33
CA ILE A 178 5.18 -5.19 13.26
C ILE A 178 3.75 -4.86 13.68
N ILE A 179 3.07 -5.79 14.36
CA ILE A 179 1.67 -5.62 14.78
C ILE A 179 1.52 -4.47 15.78
N ASN A 180 2.46 -4.35 16.72
CA ASN A 180 2.39 -3.36 17.80
C ASN A 180 3.04 -2.01 17.44
N ARG A 181 3.64 -1.91 16.25
CA ARG A 181 4.25 -0.67 15.77
C ARG A 181 3.19 0.34 15.37
N LYS A 182 3.48 1.63 15.58
CA LYS A 182 2.62 2.71 15.09
C LYS A 182 2.65 2.78 13.56
N PRO A 183 1.50 2.89 12.87
CA PRO A 183 1.46 3.07 11.43
C PRO A 183 2.26 4.29 10.96
N THR A 184 3.01 4.10 9.88
CA THR A 184 3.83 5.13 9.25
C THR A 184 3.96 4.86 7.75
N ALA A 185 3.77 5.90 6.94
CA ALA A 185 4.06 5.92 5.52
C ALA A 185 5.57 6.05 5.21
N GLY A 186 6.41 6.25 6.23
CA GLY A 186 7.87 6.31 6.08
C GLY A 186 8.34 7.46 5.18
N LEU A 187 7.57 8.56 5.14
CA LEU A 187 7.84 9.68 4.23
C LEU A 187 9.07 10.49 4.70
N TRP A 188 9.20 10.68 6.01
CA TRP A 188 10.34 11.32 6.71
C TRP A 188 10.48 10.79 8.15
N GLU A 189 11.60 11.14 8.80
CA GLU A 189 11.93 10.68 10.15
C GLU A 189 10.85 11.06 11.18
N ASN A 190 10.45 10.10 12.02
CA ASN A 190 9.43 10.22 13.07
C ASN A 190 8.00 10.55 12.60
N GLN A 191 7.69 10.42 11.30
CA GLN A 191 6.34 10.58 10.79
C GLN A 191 5.44 9.42 11.24
N THR A 192 4.21 9.74 11.67
CA THR A 192 3.12 8.77 11.85
C THR A 192 1.91 9.22 11.07
N ASP A 193 1.10 8.27 10.62
CA ASP A 193 -0.04 8.56 9.76
C ASP A 193 -1.09 9.37 10.53
N GLU A 194 -1.37 8.97 11.78
CA GLU A 194 -2.34 9.62 12.65
C GLU A 194 -1.99 11.09 12.95
N GLN A 195 -0.70 11.44 13.03
CA GLN A 195 -0.27 12.83 13.18
C GLN A 195 -0.49 13.67 11.92
N GLU A 196 -0.35 13.07 10.73
CA GLU A 196 -0.57 13.78 9.46
C GLU A 196 -2.07 13.92 9.15
N ILE A 197 -2.84 12.87 9.44
CA ILE A 197 -4.30 12.83 9.27
C ILE A 197 -4.98 13.73 10.31
N GLY A 198 -4.46 13.76 11.53
CA GLY A 198 -4.98 14.50 12.68
C GLY A 198 -5.93 13.68 13.56
N PHE A 199 -6.10 12.39 13.28
CA PHE A 199 -6.99 11.46 13.96
C PHE A 199 -6.40 10.05 13.95
N SER A 200 -6.82 9.23 14.91
CA SER A 200 -6.40 7.84 15.01
C SER A 200 -7.12 6.93 14.00
N TYR A 201 -6.53 5.80 13.67
CA TYR A 201 -7.21 4.79 12.86
C TYR A 201 -8.44 4.21 13.55
N ASP A 202 -8.43 4.11 14.88
CA ASP A 202 -9.62 3.63 15.62
C ASP A 202 -10.80 4.62 15.47
N GLU A 203 -10.54 5.92 15.38
CA GLU A 203 -11.57 6.93 15.09
C GLU A 203 -12.10 6.82 13.65
N ILE A 204 -11.24 6.50 12.67
CA ILE A 204 -11.66 6.28 11.28
C ILE A 204 -12.47 4.99 11.16
N ASP A 205 -12.03 3.89 11.80
CA ASP A 205 -12.78 2.63 11.91
C ASP A 205 -14.19 2.89 12.47
N ASP A 206 -14.28 3.63 13.58
CA ASP A 206 -15.56 3.96 14.22
C ASP A 206 -16.47 4.78 13.30
N TYR A 207 -15.92 5.77 12.58
CA TYR A 207 -16.65 6.54 11.58
C TYR A 207 -17.17 5.64 10.45
N LEU A 208 -16.32 4.76 9.90
CA LEU A 208 -16.69 3.86 8.79
C LEU A 208 -17.74 2.83 9.19
N LEU A 209 -17.80 2.46 10.47
CA LEU A 209 -18.83 1.61 11.06
C LEU A 209 -20.13 2.37 11.39
N GLY A 210 -20.18 3.70 11.18
CA GLY A 210 -21.33 4.54 11.50
C GLY A 210 -21.56 4.71 13.00
N LYS A 211 -20.53 4.53 13.83
CA LYS A 211 -20.62 4.79 15.26
C LYS A 211 -20.68 6.30 15.54
N PRO A 212 -21.21 6.73 16.69
CA PRO A 212 -21.20 8.12 17.07
C PRO A 212 -19.78 8.67 17.15
N SER A 213 -19.53 9.77 16.44
CA SER A 213 -18.24 10.47 16.41
C SER A 213 -18.44 11.98 16.58
N SER A 214 -17.37 12.71 16.84
CA SER A 214 -17.44 14.17 16.91
C SER A 214 -17.74 14.79 15.53
N ASN A 215 -18.49 15.90 15.50
CA ASN A 215 -18.77 16.61 14.24
C ASN A 215 -17.47 17.05 13.53
N LEU A 216 -16.44 17.42 14.29
CA LEU A 216 -15.14 17.81 13.73
C LEU A 216 -14.46 16.66 12.98
N LEU A 217 -14.53 15.44 13.52
CA LEU A 217 -14.00 14.24 12.87
C LEU A 217 -14.75 13.96 11.57
N ILE A 218 -16.09 13.94 11.63
CA ILE A 218 -16.96 13.68 10.48
C ILE A 218 -16.66 14.68 9.36
N GLU A 219 -16.66 15.98 9.67
CA GLU A 219 -16.38 17.04 8.68
C GLU A 219 -14.99 16.89 8.05
N LYS A 220 -13.98 16.49 8.84
CA LYS A 220 -12.64 16.25 8.29
C LYS A 220 -12.61 15.04 7.36
N ILE A 221 -13.16 13.90 7.80
CA ILE A 221 -13.14 12.66 7.01
C ILE A 221 -13.91 12.88 5.70
N ASP A 222 -15.10 13.48 5.76
CA ASP A 222 -15.90 13.85 4.59
C ASP A 222 -15.12 14.75 3.63
N TYR A 223 -14.42 15.76 4.17
CA TYR A 223 -13.58 16.64 3.38
C TYR A 223 -12.43 15.89 2.69
N LEU A 224 -11.68 15.08 3.43
CA LEU A 224 -10.55 14.28 2.89
C LEU A 224 -11.04 13.30 1.82
N HIS A 225 -12.15 12.61 2.08
CA HIS A 225 -12.80 11.74 1.12
C HIS A 225 -13.14 12.52 -0.16
N LYS A 226 -13.87 13.63 -0.05
CA LYS A 226 -14.28 14.43 -1.20
C LYS A 226 -13.11 14.93 -2.05
N ILE A 227 -12.06 15.49 -1.44
CA ILE A 227 -10.94 16.05 -2.20
C ILE A 227 -10.05 14.98 -2.84
N SER A 228 -10.06 13.77 -2.30
CA SER A 228 -9.26 12.65 -2.80
C SER A 228 -9.98 11.76 -3.80
N GLU A 229 -11.22 12.09 -4.20
CA GLU A 229 -12.03 11.31 -5.13
C GLU A 229 -11.31 11.02 -6.46
N HIS A 230 -10.49 11.97 -6.92
CA HIS A 230 -9.69 11.80 -8.13
C HIS A 230 -8.61 10.72 -7.99
N LYS A 231 -8.28 10.24 -6.79
CA LYS A 231 -7.31 9.15 -6.56
C LYS A 231 -7.96 7.78 -6.69
N ARG A 232 -9.25 7.65 -6.34
CA ARG A 232 -10.01 6.39 -6.37
C ARG A 232 -10.68 6.08 -7.71
N ASN A 233 -10.71 7.06 -8.62
CA ASN A 233 -11.27 6.92 -9.95
C ASN A 233 -10.17 6.91 -11.01
N SER A 234 -10.44 6.21 -12.11
CA SER A 234 -9.63 6.31 -13.34
C SER A 234 -9.59 7.77 -13.85
N ALA A 235 -8.69 8.04 -14.79
CA ALA A 235 -8.59 9.37 -15.40
C ALA A 235 -9.95 9.82 -15.96
N ILE A 236 -10.35 11.05 -15.65
CA ILE A 236 -11.62 11.62 -16.13
C ILE A 236 -11.54 11.79 -17.64
N GLN A 237 -12.51 11.26 -18.37
CA GLN A 237 -12.56 11.30 -19.83
C GLN A 237 -13.71 12.20 -20.30
N PRO A 238 -13.53 13.00 -21.37
CA PRO A 238 -14.64 13.66 -22.03
C PRO A 238 -15.56 12.63 -22.68
N LYS A 239 -16.77 13.05 -23.06
CA LYS A 239 -17.69 12.19 -23.82
C LYS A 239 -17.04 11.74 -25.14
N GLU A 240 -17.38 10.52 -25.56
CA GLU A 240 -16.87 9.96 -26.81
C GLU A 240 -17.23 10.85 -28.02
N TYR A 241 -16.24 11.12 -28.86
CA TYR A 241 -16.43 11.86 -30.10
C TYR A 241 -17.20 11.01 -31.13
N GLN A 242 -18.45 11.38 -31.38
CA GLN A 242 -19.33 10.71 -32.35
C GLN A 242 -18.93 11.07 -33.78
N ARG A 243 -18.27 10.15 -34.48
CA ARG A 243 -17.92 10.30 -35.91
C ARG A 243 -19.12 9.95 -36.78
N LYS A 244 -19.50 10.85 -37.71
CA LYS A 244 -20.49 10.50 -38.75
C LYS A 244 -19.87 9.43 -39.67
N LYS A 245 -20.58 8.32 -39.84
CA LYS A 245 -20.26 7.29 -40.84
C LYS A 245 -20.53 7.81 -42.25
#